data_AF-A0A1F7XRN0-F1
#
_entry.id   AF-A0A1F7XRN0-F1
#
_cell.length_a   1.000
_cell.length_b   1.000
_cell.length_c   1.000
_cell.angle_alpha   90.00
_cell.angle_beta   90.00
_cell.angle_gamma   90.00
#
_symmetry.space_group_name_H-M   'P 1'
#
loop_
_entity.id
_entity.type
_entity.pdbx_description
1 polymer ?
#
loop_
_entity_poly.entity_id
_entity_poly.type
_entity_poly.pdbx_seq_one_letter_code
_entity_poly.pdbx_strand_id
1 'polypeptide(L)'
;MKIFISGDTPDGYVHSLIKRWGYESFNRLSNGYNSYSEGDIISNMKDADFAIFFISSKQKEKIGIRDHLTAYSLGVSSISIILNSDRNIGISENIYLLSDKILEEKNRIDLRNGLKEFIIKPPSKKERVSSSFKERY
;
A
#
# COMPACT_ATOMS: atom_id res chain seq x y z
N MET A 1 -0.69 5.94 15.39
CA MET A 1 -0.43 5.02 14.27
C MET A 1 -0.26 5.85 13.02
N LYS A 2 0.84 5.63 12.30
CA LYS A 2 1.24 6.35 11.10
C LYS A 2 1.08 5.46 9.88
N ILE A 3 0.48 6.00 8.84
CA ILE A 3 0.02 5.20 7.70
C ILE A 3 0.57 5.81 6.43
N PHE A 4 1.34 5.03 5.70
CA PHE A 4 1.77 5.41 4.37
C PHE A 4 0.68 5.00 3.37
N ILE A 5 0.24 5.92 2.51
CA ILE A 5 -0.76 5.64 1.48
C ILE A 5 -0.12 6.00 0.13
N SER A 6 0.12 5.00 -0.71
CA SER A 6 0.56 5.18 -2.08
C SER A 6 -0.59 4.88 -3.04
N GLY A 7 -1.08 5.94 -3.67
CA GLY A 7 -2.35 5.91 -4.37
C GLY A 7 -3.52 6.16 -3.41
N ASP A 8 -4.69 6.46 -3.95
CA ASP A 8 -5.97 6.51 -3.22
C ASP A 8 -7.09 6.36 -4.26
N THR A 9 -8.33 6.28 -3.78
CA THR A 9 -9.48 6.53 -4.63
C THR A 9 -9.42 7.96 -5.19
N PRO A 10 -10.01 8.23 -6.38
CA PRO A 10 -9.98 9.56 -6.97
C PRO A 10 -10.51 10.69 -6.09
N ASP A 11 -11.40 10.36 -5.14
CA ASP A 11 -12.00 11.29 -4.18
C ASP A 11 -11.29 11.36 -2.82
N GLY A 12 -10.14 10.69 -2.65
CA GLY A 12 -9.37 10.69 -1.40
C GLY A 12 -10.11 10.03 -0.22
N TYR A 13 -10.94 9.02 -0.51
CA TYR A 13 -11.80 8.37 0.47
C TYR A 13 -10.98 7.70 1.57
N VAL A 14 -9.90 6.98 1.24
CA VAL A 14 -9.14 6.24 2.25
C VAL A 14 -8.34 7.19 3.13
N HIS A 15 -7.70 8.22 2.58
CA HIS A 15 -7.07 9.24 3.42
C HIS A 15 -8.06 9.88 4.41
N SER A 16 -9.26 10.23 3.93
CA SER A 16 -10.32 10.79 4.79
C SER A 16 -10.80 9.80 5.85
N LEU A 17 -10.93 8.52 5.50
CA LEU A 17 -11.34 7.45 6.40
C LEU A 17 -10.30 7.23 7.50
N ILE A 18 -9.02 7.15 7.13
CA ILE A 18 -7.89 7.01 8.05
C ILE A 18 -7.84 8.18 9.04
N LYS A 19 -7.99 9.41 8.54
CA LYS A 19 -8.04 10.61 9.39
C LYS A 19 -9.23 10.58 10.35
N ARG A 20 -10.40 10.11 9.92
CA ARG A 20 -11.59 9.92 10.80
C ARG A 20 -11.38 8.90 11.90
N TRP A 21 -10.48 7.93 11.71
CA TRP A 21 -10.10 6.99 12.75
C TRP A 21 -9.05 7.53 13.72
N GLY A 22 -8.63 8.79 13.57
CA GLY A 22 -7.65 9.43 14.45
C GLY A 22 -6.21 9.00 14.17
N TYR A 23 -5.93 8.45 12.98
CA TYR A 23 -4.58 8.05 12.60
C TYR A 23 -3.91 9.10 11.71
N GLU A 24 -2.60 9.17 11.83
CA GLU A 24 -1.76 10.00 10.97
C GLU A 24 -1.57 9.29 9.64
N SER A 25 -1.62 10.03 8.54
CA SER A 25 -1.32 9.45 7.23
C SER A 25 -0.51 10.37 6.34
N PHE A 26 0.46 9.77 5.66
CA PHE A 26 1.18 10.37 4.56
C PHE A 26 0.58 9.83 3.26
N ASN A 27 -0.03 10.69 2.45
CA ASN A 27 -0.61 10.30 1.17
C ASN A 27 0.27 10.80 0.01
N ARG A 28 0.76 9.86 -0.79
CA ARG A 28 1.58 10.13 -1.97
C ARG A 28 0.75 10.51 -3.22
N LEU A 29 -0.58 10.57 -3.13
CA LEU A 29 -1.39 11.02 -4.26
C LEU A 29 -1.13 12.46 -4.66
N SER A 30 -1.20 12.66 -5.98
CA SER A 30 -1.05 13.91 -6.69
C SER A 30 -2.28 14.82 -6.51
N ASN A 31 -2.46 15.42 -5.34
CA ASN A 31 -3.12 16.73 -5.30
C ASN A 31 -2.14 17.78 -5.84
N GLY A 32 -1.74 17.63 -7.11
CA GLY A 32 -1.14 18.61 -8.04
C GLY A 32 0.02 19.51 -7.63
N TYR A 33 0.41 19.60 -6.37
CA TYR A 33 1.11 20.79 -5.87
C TYR A 33 2.41 20.52 -5.13
N ASN A 34 2.66 19.29 -4.65
CA ASN A 34 3.90 18.94 -3.97
C ASN A 34 4.53 17.69 -4.61
N SER A 35 5.66 17.89 -5.29
CA SER A 35 6.56 16.79 -5.64
C SER A 35 7.39 16.46 -4.40
N TYR A 36 7.12 15.30 -3.78
CA TYR A 36 7.96 14.81 -2.70
C TYR A 36 9.24 14.20 -3.27
N SER A 37 10.38 14.44 -2.62
CA SER A 37 11.62 13.76 -2.99
C SER A 37 11.52 12.28 -2.64
N GLU A 38 12.22 11.42 -3.39
CA GLU A 38 12.26 9.99 -3.07
C GLU A 38 12.83 9.72 -1.67
N GLY A 39 13.73 10.58 -1.18
CA GLY A 39 14.23 10.52 0.19
C GLY A 39 13.13 10.73 1.23
N ASP A 40 12.24 11.71 1.00
CA ASP A 40 11.11 11.97 1.90
C ASP A 40 10.13 10.80 1.90
N ILE A 41 9.86 10.21 0.74
CA ILE A 41 8.96 9.06 0.62
C ILE A 41 9.51 7.87 1.41
N ILE A 42 10.79 7.54 1.23
CA ILE A 42 11.45 6.44 1.96
C ILE A 42 11.44 6.73 3.47
N SER A 43 11.70 7.98 3.87
CA SER A 43 11.67 8.38 5.28
C SER A 43 10.27 8.23 5.89
N ASN A 44 9.23 8.73 5.21
CA ASN A 44 7.84 8.61 5.66
C ASN A 44 7.38 7.14 5.69
N MET A 45 7.81 6.33 4.73
CA MET A 45 7.48 4.90 4.69
C MET A 45 8.17 4.13 5.82
N LYS A 46 9.42 4.47 6.16
CA LYS A 46 10.16 3.87 7.27
C LYS A 46 9.55 4.21 8.64
N ASP A 47 8.96 5.40 8.76
CA ASP A 47 8.27 5.88 9.97
C ASP A 47 6.81 5.40 10.05
N ALA A 48 6.29 4.78 8.98
CA ALA A 48 4.94 4.24 8.96
C ALA A 48 4.84 2.89 9.70
N ASP A 49 3.76 2.71 10.45
CA ASP A 49 3.40 1.44 11.07
C ASP A 49 2.93 0.43 10.01
N PHE A 50 2.23 0.92 8.98
CA PHE A 50 1.83 0.13 7.82
C PHE A 50 1.66 0.98 6.57
N ALA A 51 1.63 0.31 5.43
CA ALA A 51 1.45 0.92 4.13
C ALA A 51 0.20 0.39 3.39
N ILE A 52 -0.51 1.28 2.71
CA ILE A 52 -1.65 1.00 1.84
C ILE A 52 -1.24 1.30 0.40
N PHE A 53 -1.44 0.34 -0.49
CA PHE A 53 -1.12 0.47 -1.91
C PHE A 53 -2.36 0.28 -2.75
N PHE A 54 -2.70 1.27 -3.57
CA PHE A 54 -3.73 1.09 -4.59
C PHE A 54 -3.12 0.54 -5.86
N ILE A 55 -3.67 -0.56 -6.34
CA ILE A 55 -3.31 -1.17 -7.62
C ILE A 55 -4.43 -0.85 -8.59
N SER A 56 -4.14 0.02 -9.56
CA SER A 56 -5.08 0.40 -10.61
C SER A 56 -4.36 0.43 -11.95
N SER A 57 -5.07 0.10 -13.03
CA SER A 57 -4.54 0.20 -14.40
C SER A 57 -4.23 1.62 -14.85
N LYS A 58 -4.98 2.60 -14.31
CA LYS A 58 -4.80 4.02 -14.61
C LYS A 58 -3.66 4.64 -13.81
N GLN A 59 -3.37 4.10 -12.64
CA GLN A 59 -2.17 4.43 -11.89
C GLN A 59 -1.00 3.70 -12.56
N LYS A 60 -0.53 4.28 -13.68
CA LYS A 60 0.68 3.90 -14.40
C LYS A 60 1.64 3.13 -13.49
N GLU A 61 1.87 1.89 -13.88
CA GLU A 61 2.54 0.75 -13.23
C GLU A 61 3.92 1.01 -12.58
N LYS A 62 4.37 2.25 -12.40
CA LYS A 62 5.71 2.58 -11.88
C LYS A 62 5.71 3.06 -10.43
N ILE A 63 4.76 3.91 -10.02
CA ILE A 63 4.81 4.52 -8.68
C ILE A 63 4.29 3.54 -7.63
N GLY A 64 3.10 2.97 -7.83
CA GLY A 64 2.51 2.00 -6.90
C GLY A 64 3.39 0.76 -6.71
N ILE A 65 3.94 0.19 -7.79
CA ILE A 65 4.81 -0.99 -7.72
C ILE A 65 6.15 -0.68 -7.03
N ARG A 66 6.80 0.43 -7.37
CA ARG A 66 8.08 0.80 -6.75
C ARG A 66 7.93 1.02 -5.24
N ASP A 67 6.87 1.68 -4.82
CA ASP A 67 6.65 1.98 -3.41
C ASP A 67 6.31 0.70 -2.64
N HIS A 68 5.60 -0.20 -3.29
CA HIS A 68 5.32 -1.52 -2.76
C HIS A 68 6.60 -2.34 -2.56
N LEU A 69 7.51 -2.34 -3.55
CA LEU A 69 8.83 -2.96 -3.44
C LEU A 69 9.68 -2.32 -2.34
N THR A 70 9.56 -1.00 -2.19
CA THR A 70 10.26 -0.26 -1.13
C THR A 70 9.75 -0.67 0.24
N ALA A 71 8.43 -0.72 0.45
CA ALA A 71 7.83 -1.14 1.71
C ALA A 71 8.19 -2.59 2.06
N TYR A 72 8.13 -3.48 1.07
CA TYR A 72 8.56 -4.87 1.22
C TYR A 72 10.02 -4.97 1.67
N SER A 73 10.92 -4.21 1.02
CA SER A 73 12.36 -4.19 1.35
C SER A 73 12.65 -3.60 2.74
N LEU A 74 11.83 -2.65 3.18
CA LEU A 74 11.89 -2.05 4.52
C LEU A 74 11.24 -2.93 5.60
N GLY A 75 10.55 -4.00 5.22
CA GLY A 75 9.79 -4.85 6.16
C GLY A 75 8.58 -4.15 6.78
N VAL A 76 8.01 -3.17 6.06
CA VAL A 76 6.82 -2.45 6.47
C VAL A 76 5.59 -3.28 6.11
N SER A 77 4.73 -3.54 7.09
CA SER A 77 3.50 -4.30 6.86
C SER A 77 2.62 -3.59 5.85
N SER A 78 2.07 -4.32 4.87
CA SER A 78 1.39 -3.70 3.74
C SER A 78 0.09 -4.38 3.35
N ILE A 79 -0.88 -3.55 2.95
CA ILE A 79 -2.13 -3.98 2.32
C ILE A 79 -2.22 -3.40 0.91
N SER A 80 -2.54 -4.24 -0.06
CA SER A 80 -2.89 -3.79 -1.40
C SER A 80 -4.40 -3.80 -1.62
N ILE A 81 -4.90 -2.78 -2.29
CA ILE A 81 -6.29 -2.63 -2.68
C ILE A 81 -6.39 -2.71 -4.20
N ILE A 82 -7.23 -3.62 -4.69
CA ILE A 82 -7.56 -3.77 -6.10
C ILE A 82 -9.02 -3.33 -6.27
N LEU A 83 -9.27 -2.30 -7.05
CA LEU A 83 -10.63 -1.82 -7.34
C LEU A 83 -11.31 -2.79 -8.32
N ASN A 84 -12.60 -3.11 -8.13
CA ASN A 84 -13.31 -4.07 -8.99
C ASN A 84 -13.28 -3.70 -10.48
N SER A 85 -13.22 -2.40 -10.81
CA SER A 85 -13.07 -1.91 -12.18
C SER A 85 -11.75 -2.32 -12.85
N ASP A 86 -10.75 -2.71 -12.06
CA ASP A 86 -9.40 -3.08 -12.50
C ASP A 86 -9.16 -4.61 -12.44
N ARG A 87 -10.20 -5.41 -12.12
CA ARG A 87 -10.09 -6.87 -11.88
C ARG A 87 -9.74 -7.70 -13.12
N ASN A 88 -10.00 -7.19 -14.32
CA ASN A 88 -9.74 -7.88 -15.60
C ASN A 88 -8.36 -7.58 -16.19
N ILE A 89 -7.47 -7.00 -15.40
CA ILE A 89 -6.20 -6.47 -15.87
C ILE A 89 -5.16 -7.38 -15.26
N GLY A 90 -4.23 -7.86 -16.08
CA GLY A 90 -3.19 -8.82 -15.70
C GLY A 90 -2.22 -8.25 -14.66
N ILE A 91 -2.71 -8.01 -13.45
CA ILE A 91 -1.93 -7.67 -12.26
C ILE A 91 -0.94 -8.82 -12.12
N SER A 92 0.34 -8.50 -12.30
CA SER A 92 1.41 -9.48 -12.21
C SER A 92 1.28 -10.25 -10.90
N GLU A 93 1.34 -11.59 -10.94
CA GLU A 93 1.37 -12.45 -9.75
C GLU A 93 2.41 -11.97 -8.72
N ASN A 94 3.47 -11.33 -9.19
CA ASN A 94 4.50 -10.73 -8.33
C ASN A 94 3.96 -9.65 -7.40
N ILE A 95 2.94 -8.89 -7.79
CA ILE A 95 2.33 -7.88 -6.91
C ILE A 95 1.59 -8.55 -5.75
N TYR A 96 1.00 -9.72 -5.98
CA TYR A 96 0.35 -10.49 -4.93
C TYR A 96 1.34 -10.97 -3.86
N LEU A 97 2.61 -11.16 -4.23
CA LEU A 97 3.67 -11.60 -3.31
C LEU A 97 4.25 -10.48 -2.43
N LEU A 98 3.99 -9.22 -2.79
CA LEU A 98 4.58 -8.05 -2.11
C LEU A 98 3.75 -7.56 -0.92
N SER A 99 2.45 -7.84 -0.89
CA SER A 99 1.57 -7.46 0.22
C SER A 99 1.45 -8.54 1.28
N ASP A 100 1.13 -8.15 2.51
CA ASP A 100 0.71 -9.11 3.52
C ASP A 100 -0.79 -9.41 3.45
N LYS A 101 -1.59 -8.47 2.94
CA LYS A 101 -3.02 -8.67 2.65
C LYS A 101 -3.38 -8.01 1.33
N ILE A 102 -4.28 -8.63 0.60
CA ILE A 102 -4.86 -8.07 -0.62
C ILE A 102 -6.36 -7.97 -0.41
N LEU A 103 -6.89 -6.80 -0.73
CA LEU A 103 -8.30 -6.47 -0.62
C LEU A 103 -8.85 -6.19 -2.01
N GLU A 104 -9.68 -7.10 -2.49
CA GLU A 104 -10.50 -6.88 -3.68
C GLU A 104 -11.73 -6.05 -3.29
N GLU A 105 -11.69 -4.77 -3.64
CA GLU A 105 -12.74 -3.82 -3.30
C GLU A 105 -13.93 -4.00 -4.23
N LYS A 106 -15.06 -4.46 -3.68
CA LYS A 106 -16.35 -4.52 -4.40
C LYS A 106 -17.19 -3.26 -4.20
N ASN A 107 -17.05 -2.64 -3.03
CA ASN A 107 -17.69 -1.38 -2.64
C ASN A 107 -16.97 -0.75 -1.44
N ARG A 108 -17.36 0.49 -1.08
CA ARG A 108 -16.77 1.26 0.03
C ARG A 108 -16.93 0.63 1.42
N ILE A 109 -17.99 -0.14 1.64
CA ILE A 109 -18.21 -0.81 2.93
C ILE A 109 -17.19 -1.94 3.09
N ASP A 110 -16.99 -2.73 2.04
CA ASP A 110 -16.00 -3.80 2.02
C ASP A 110 -14.58 -3.24 2.16
N LEU A 111 -14.28 -2.13 1.48
CA LEU A 111 -13.02 -1.40 1.63
C LEU A 111 -12.76 -0.99 3.09
N ARG A 112 -13.75 -0.33 3.70
CA ARG A 112 -13.69 0.15 5.08
C ARG A 112 -13.48 -1.01 6.06
N ASN A 113 -14.26 -2.09 5.92
CA ASN A 113 -14.19 -3.23 6.81
C ASN A 113 -12.86 -3.98 6.66
N GLY A 114 -12.42 -4.22 5.43
CA GLY A 114 -11.15 -4.89 5.15
C GLY A 114 -9.93 -4.13 5.67
N LEU A 115 -9.93 -2.79 5.56
CA LEU A 115 -8.92 -1.92 6.15
C LEU A 115 -8.96 -1.94 7.67
N LYS A 116 -10.14 -1.85 8.28
CA LYS A 116 -10.29 -1.88 9.74
C LYS A 116 -9.80 -3.20 10.32
N GLU A 117 -10.11 -4.32 9.68
CA GLU A 117 -9.62 -5.64 10.09
C GLU A 117 -8.10 -5.73 10.04
N PHE A 118 -7.49 -5.25 8.94
CA PHE A 118 -6.03 -5.24 8.79
C PHE A 118 -5.35 -4.40 9.86
N ILE A 119 -5.93 -3.24 10.20
CA ILE A 119 -5.41 -2.36 11.25
C ILE A 119 -5.51 -2.99 12.65
N ILE A 120 -6.59 -3.70 12.95
CA ILE A 120 -6.79 -4.33 14.27
C ILE A 120 -5.91 -5.56 14.42
N LYS A 121 -5.70 -6.30 13.33
CA LYS A 121 -4.89 -7.52 13.28
C LYS A 121 -3.84 -7.40 12.18
N PRO A 122 -2.84 -6.51 12.35
CA PRO A 122 -1.77 -6.42 11.37
C PRO A 122 -1.01 -7.74 11.39
N PRO A 123 -0.62 -8.27 10.22
CA PRO A 123 0.24 -9.43 10.17
C PRO A 123 1.52 -9.13 10.95
N SER A 124 1.96 -10.08 11.77
CA SER A 124 3.23 -9.97 12.51
C SER A 124 4.32 -9.55 11.52
N LYS A 125 5.12 -8.53 11.88
CA LYS A 125 6.25 -8.08 11.06
C LYS A 125 7.00 -9.32 10.57
N LYS A 126 7.07 -9.51 9.25
CA LYS A 126 7.82 -10.60 8.64
C LYS A 126 9.21 -10.57 9.26
N GLU A 127 9.55 -11.58 10.07
CA GLU A 127 10.95 -11.82 10.38
C GLU A 127 11.65 -11.94 9.03
N ARG A 128 12.73 -11.17 8.84
CA ARG A 128 13.52 -11.23 7.61
C ARG A 128 13.90 -12.68 7.40
N VAL A 129 13.19 -13.38 6.51
CA VAL A 129 13.78 -14.52 5.82
C VAL A 129 14.84 -13.86 4.97
N SER A 130 16.07 -13.82 5.49
CA SER A 130 17.27 -13.67 4.70
C SER A 130 17.35 -14.89 3.80
N SER A 131 16.45 -15.00 2.81
CA SER A 131 16.65 -15.90 1.69
C SER A 131 17.78 -15.25 0.91
N SER A 132 18.98 -15.72 1.22
CA SER A 132 20.15 -15.48 0.38
C SER A 132 19.72 -15.76 -1.05
N PHE A 133 19.81 -14.75 -1.90
CA PHE A 133 19.77 -14.86 -3.36
C PHE A 133 21.03 -15.61 -3.86
N LYS A 134 21.35 -16.75 -3.24
CA LYS A 134 22.39 -17.68 -3.65
C LYS A 134 21.70 -18.97 -4.04
N GLU A 135 22.17 -19.53 -5.15
CA GLU A 135 21.77 -20.80 -5.76
C GLU A 135 20.62 -20.71 -6.76
N ARG A 136 20.85 -19.92 -7.83
CA ARG A 136 20.54 -20.38 -9.20
C ARG A 136 21.61 -19.92 -10.18
N TYR A 137 22.73 -20.63 -10.18
CA TYR A 137 23.63 -20.79 -11.32
C TYR A 137 24.15 -22.22 -11.31
#